data_AF-A0A415KE58-F1
#
_entry.id   AF-A0A415KE58-F1
#
_cell.length_a   1.000
_cell.length_b   1.000
_cell.length_c   1.000
_cell.angle_alpha   90.00
_cell.angle_beta   90.00
_cell.angle_gamma   90.00
#
_symmetry.space_group_name_H-M   'P 1'
#
loop_
_entity.id
_entity.type
_entity.pdbx_description
1 polymer ?
#
loop_
_entity_poly.entity_id
_entity_poly.type
_entity_poly.pdbx_seq_one_letter_code
_entity_poly.pdbx_strand_id
1 'polypeptide(L)'
;MGFYKRMSDKQSEIKRYNAARRKADKLSSTPTSRLIRMETISEIERYNIAQDADRLTAFNKEVEQWQDAVSKQLKATISSRSLRIARELQPKAYTDKYGLINRLGFSFPRHGVYIHKGAGRGQGGLIGSKWSYLKRINGMEINTSIIRHTNPASLGKQNEGNRQAYHWFDPVIKNRLPELADICMRYFDTMLIDATKIYIEK
;
A
#
# COMPACT_ATOMS: atom_id res chain seq x y z
N MET A 1 37.15 -9.48 -1.64
CA MET A 1 35.85 -9.75 -2.29
C MET A 1 35.26 -8.45 -2.82
N GLY A 2 35.06 -8.32 -4.14
CA GLY A 2 34.72 -7.05 -4.81
C GLY A 2 33.27 -6.57 -4.62
N PHE A 3 33.07 -5.26 -4.81
CA PHE A 3 31.79 -4.55 -4.70
C PHE A 3 30.65 -5.20 -5.49
N TYR A 4 30.92 -5.63 -6.73
CA TYR A 4 29.93 -6.27 -7.60
C TYR A 4 29.44 -7.63 -7.07
N LYS A 5 30.31 -8.42 -6.44
CA LYS A 5 29.92 -9.72 -5.85
C LYS A 5 28.94 -9.51 -4.69
N ARG A 6 29.23 -8.56 -3.80
CA ARG A 6 28.34 -8.20 -2.68
C ARG A 6 26.96 -7.71 -3.15
N MET A 7 26.92 -6.93 -4.23
CA MET A 7 25.65 -6.47 -4.81
C MET A 7 24.84 -7.61 -5.42
N SER A 8 25.50 -8.54 -6.12
CA SER A 8 24.87 -9.74 -6.66
C SER A 8 24.28 -10.63 -5.55
N ASP A 9 25.03 -10.84 -4.47
CA ASP A 9 24.61 -11.64 -3.33
C ASP A 9 23.36 -11.03 -2.67
N LYS A 10 23.38 -9.70 -2.40
CA LYS A 10 22.22 -8.95 -1.89
C LYS A 10 21.00 -9.06 -2.81
N GLN A 11 21.19 -8.95 -4.13
CA GLN A 11 20.10 -9.12 -5.09
C GLN A 11 19.49 -10.53 -5.03
N SER A 12 20.34 -11.55 -4.90
CA SER A 12 19.90 -12.95 -4.82
C SER A 12 19.11 -13.22 -3.55
N GLU A 13 19.55 -12.66 -2.42
CA GLU A 13 18.89 -12.77 -1.13
C GLU A 13 17.49 -12.13 -1.15
N ILE A 14 17.38 -10.90 -1.67
CA ILE A 14 16.09 -10.22 -1.80
C ILE A 14 15.14 -10.97 -2.74
N LYS A 15 15.66 -11.58 -3.82
CA LYS A 15 14.84 -12.43 -4.71
C LYS A 15 14.30 -13.65 -3.96
N ARG A 16 15.14 -14.34 -3.18
CA ARG A 16 14.72 -15.49 -2.36
C ARG A 16 13.68 -15.09 -1.32
N TYR A 17 13.91 -14.00 -0.60
CA TYR A 17 12.98 -13.44 0.38
C TYR A 17 11.61 -13.13 -0.25
N ASN A 18 11.59 -12.39 -1.36
CA ASN A 18 10.34 -12.07 -2.05
C ASN A 18 9.62 -13.31 -2.57
N ALA A 19 10.34 -14.35 -3.00
CA ALA A 19 9.74 -15.60 -3.45
C ALA A 19 9.12 -16.38 -2.28
N ALA A 20 9.83 -16.49 -1.15
CA ALA A 20 9.32 -17.12 0.07
C ALA A 20 8.05 -16.41 0.58
N ARG A 21 8.05 -15.08 0.55
CA ARG A 21 6.89 -14.29 0.95
C ARG A 21 5.67 -14.49 0.04
N ARG A 22 5.85 -14.47 -1.27
CA ARG A 22 4.75 -14.78 -2.21
C ARG A 22 4.19 -16.18 -1.99
N LYS A 23 5.05 -17.14 -1.61
CA LYS A 23 4.62 -18.51 -1.28
C LYS A 23 3.80 -18.52 0.02
N ALA A 24 4.23 -17.78 1.05
CA ALA A 24 3.46 -17.62 2.28
C ALA A 24 2.10 -16.94 2.03
N ASP A 25 2.06 -15.87 1.25
CA ASP A 25 0.83 -15.16 0.88
C ASP A 25 -0.16 -16.07 0.10
N LYS A 26 0.35 -16.96 -0.76
CA LYS A 26 -0.47 -17.96 -1.47
C LYS A 26 -1.00 -19.07 -0.56
N LEU A 27 -0.25 -19.41 0.50
CA LEU A 27 -0.62 -20.47 1.44
C LEU A 27 -1.59 -19.95 2.50
N SER A 28 -1.53 -18.66 2.83
CA SER A 28 -2.56 -18.02 3.65
C SER A 28 -3.84 -17.88 2.84
N SER A 29 -4.98 -18.33 3.37
CA SER A 29 -6.32 -18.03 2.83
C SER A 29 -6.68 -16.53 2.92
N THR A 30 -5.79 -15.72 3.50
CA THR A 30 -5.91 -14.27 3.66
C THR A 30 -5.71 -13.54 2.33
N PRO A 31 -6.67 -12.73 1.86
CA PRO A 31 -6.50 -11.93 0.64
C PRO A 31 -5.20 -11.11 0.63
N THR A 32 -4.48 -11.15 -0.50
CA THR A 32 -3.19 -10.47 -0.74
C THR A 32 -3.29 -8.94 -0.83
N SER A 33 -4.44 -8.38 -0.46
CA SER A 33 -4.72 -6.95 -0.60
C SER A 33 -3.92 -6.14 0.43
N ARG A 34 -3.33 -5.03 -0.03
CA ARG A 34 -2.66 -4.04 0.84
C ARG A 34 -3.72 -3.20 1.56
N LEU A 35 -4.39 -3.80 2.53
CA LEU A 35 -5.46 -3.18 3.31
C LEU A 35 -5.13 -3.27 4.79
N ILE A 36 -5.61 -2.30 5.57
CA ILE A 36 -5.79 -2.44 7.00
C ILE A 36 -6.99 -3.35 7.21
N ARG A 37 -6.85 -4.37 8.06
CA ARG A 37 -7.93 -5.30 8.41
C ARG A 37 -8.35 -5.06 9.85
N MET A 38 -9.65 -5.12 10.07
CA MET A 38 -10.27 -5.10 11.39
C MET A 38 -11.00 -6.43 11.52
N GLU A 39 -10.48 -7.31 12.37
CA GLU A 39 -10.96 -8.69 12.52
C GLU A 39 -11.25 -8.96 13.99
N THR A 40 -12.47 -9.37 14.31
CA THR A 40 -12.83 -9.94 15.62
C THR A 40 -12.89 -11.45 15.52
N ILE A 41 -12.46 -12.11 16.60
CA ILE A 41 -12.51 -13.56 16.77
C ILE A 41 -13.96 -14.01 17.02
N SER A 42 -14.82 -13.12 17.55
CA SER A 42 -16.20 -13.42 17.93
C SER A 42 -17.17 -13.12 16.78
N GLU A 43 -17.74 -14.16 16.17
CA GLU A 43 -18.83 -13.98 15.20
C GLU A 43 -20.12 -13.48 15.85
N ILE A 44 -20.31 -13.79 17.14
CA ILE A 44 -21.46 -13.34 17.93
C ILE A 44 -21.42 -11.81 18.13
N GLU A 45 -20.24 -11.23 18.42
CA GLU A 45 -20.10 -9.77 18.54
C GLU A 45 -20.47 -9.04 17.24
N ARG A 46 -20.00 -9.55 16.10
CA ARG A 46 -20.36 -9.00 14.79
C ARG A 46 -21.86 -9.06 14.56
N TYR A 47 -22.46 -10.21 14.86
CA TYR A 47 -23.90 -10.40 14.70
C TYR A 47 -24.70 -9.45 15.59
N ASN A 48 -24.34 -9.31 16.86
CA ASN A 48 -25.02 -8.42 17.81
C ASN A 48 -24.96 -6.96 17.37
N ILE A 49 -23.80 -6.49 16.90
CA ILE A 49 -23.67 -5.12 16.38
C ILE A 49 -24.46 -4.96 15.08
N ALA A 50 -24.46 -5.96 14.20
CA ALA A 50 -25.22 -5.89 12.97
C ALA A 50 -26.74 -5.91 13.18
N GLN A 51 -27.20 -6.51 14.28
CA GLN A 51 -28.60 -6.47 14.70
C GLN A 51 -29.02 -5.07 15.20
N ASP A 52 -28.07 -4.32 15.76
CA ASP A 52 -28.25 -2.92 16.18
C ASP A 52 -27.85 -1.96 15.04
N ALA A 53 -28.83 -1.60 14.22
CA ALA A 53 -28.61 -0.75 13.05
C ALA A 53 -27.99 0.62 13.39
N ASP A 54 -28.34 1.20 14.54
CA ASP A 54 -27.81 2.49 14.97
C ASP A 54 -26.34 2.37 15.36
N ARG A 55 -26.00 1.33 16.13
CA ARG A 55 -24.61 1.04 16.53
C ARG A 55 -23.73 0.68 15.33
N LEU A 56 -24.24 -0.12 14.40
CA LEU A 56 -23.56 -0.45 13.14
C LEU A 56 -23.26 0.82 12.32
N THR A 57 -24.27 1.67 12.17
CA THR A 57 -24.14 2.92 11.40
C THR A 57 -23.16 3.88 12.07
N ALA A 58 -23.20 4.00 13.39
CA ALA A 58 -22.29 4.83 14.16
C ALA A 58 -20.82 4.36 14.02
N PHE A 59 -20.57 3.05 14.16
CA PHE A 59 -19.25 2.46 13.94
C PHE A 59 -18.72 2.75 12.54
N ASN A 60 -19.50 2.42 11.50
CA ASN A 60 -19.09 2.62 10.12
C ASN A 60 -18.80 4.10 9.83
N LYS A 61 -19.63 5.02 10.34
CA LYS A 61 -19.46 6.46 10.19
C LYS A 61 -18.17 6.96 10.85
N GLU A 62 -17.84 6.50 12.06
CA GLU A 62 -16.59 6.87 12.72
C GLU A 62 -15.37 6.36 11.96
N VAL A 63 -15.43 5.13 11.45
CA VAL A 63 -14.36 4.55 10.61
C VAL A 63 -14.19 5.33 9.30
N GLU A 64 -15.28 5.71 8.64
CA GLU A 64 -15.24 6.54 7.42
C GLU A 64 -14.65 7.92 7.71
N GLN A 65 -15.05 8.57 8.81
CA GLN A 65 -14.50 9.86 9.24
C GLN A 65 -13.00 9.79 9.49
N TRP A 66 -12.55 8.73 10.17
CA TRP A 66 -11.13 8.45 10.34
C TRP A 66 -10.42 8.32 8.98
N GLN A 67 -10.99 7.52 8.06
CA GLN A 67 -10.40 7.28 6.75
C GLN A 67 -10.30 8.57 5.91
N ASP A 68 -11.31 9.43 5.99
CA ASP A 68 -11.34 10.72 5.34
C ASP A 68 -10.31 11.70 5.94
N ALA A 69 -10.15 11.71 7.27
CA ALA A 69 -9.13 12.50 7.94
C ALA A 69 -7.72 12.08 7.51
N VAL A 70 -7.45 10.76 7.47
CA VAL A 70 -6.19 10.22 6.96
C VAL A 70 -5.97 10.59 5.49
N SER A 71 -7.00 10.44 4.65
CA SER A 71 -6.96 10.80 3.23
C SER A 71 -6.63 12.28 3.02
N LYS A 72 -7.26 13.19 3.78
CA LYS A 72 -6.96 14.63 3.74
C LYS A 72 -5.50 14.90 4.09
N GLN A 73 -4.98 14.27 5.15
CA GLN A 73 -3.58 14.43 5.54
C GLN A 73 -2.61 13.88 4.48
N LEU A 74 -2.87 12.68 3.95
CA LEU A 74 -2.07 12.10 2.86
C LEU A 74 -2.03 13.02 1.64
N LYS A 75 -3.18 13.57 1.24
CA LYS A 75 -3.29 14.52 0.12
C LYS A 75 -2.49 15.79 0.38
N ALA A 76 -2.59 16.36 1.58
CA ALA A 76 -1.83 17.54 1.97
C ALA A 76 -0.31 17.28 1.90
N THR A 77 0.16 16.15 2.47
CA THR A 77 1.58 15.78 2.46
C THR A 77 2.12 15.61 1.04
N ILE A 78 1.45 14.82 0.19
CA ILE A 78 1.96 14.52 -1.16
C ILE A 78 1.81 15.68 -2.15
N SER A 79 0.92 16.65 -1.89
CA SER A 79 0.67 17.78 -2.78
C SER A 79 1.95 18.56 -3.15
N SER A 80 2.89 18.66 -2.20
CA SER A 80 4.20 19.30 -2.38
C SER A 80 5.11 18.62 -3.41
N ARG A 81 4.85 17.33 -3.72
CA ARG A 81 5.63 16.54 -4.68
C ARG A 81 4.84 16.12 -5.91
N SER A 82 3.52 15.94 -5.80
CA SER A 82 2.66 15.56 -6.91
C SER A 82 1.20 15.90 -6.64
N LEU A 83 0.71 16.94 -7.33
CA LEU A 83 -0.71 17.28 -7.37
C LEU A 83 -1.56 16.16 -7.98
N ARG A 84 -1.00 15.40 -8.93
CA ARG A 84 -1.70 14.28 -9.56
C ARG A 84 -2.04 13.18 -8.54
N ILE A 85 -1.09 12.82 -7.69
CA ILE A 85 -1.34 11.82 -6.64
C ILE A 85 -2.38 12.35 -5.65
N ALA A 86 -2.25 13.61 -5.21
CA ALA A 86 -3.21 14.19 -4.27
C ALA A 86 -4.65 14.19 -4.84
N ARG A 87 -4.82 14.48 -6.13
CA ARG A 87 -6.14 14.47 -6.80
C ARG A 87 -6.71 13.06 -6.99
N GLU A 88 -5.87 12.12 -7.41
CA GLU A 88 -6.30 10.74 -7.71
C GLU A 88 -6.31 9.82 -6.47
N LEU A 89 -5.87 10.30 -5.30
CA LEU A 89 -5.92 9.54 -4.06
C LEU A 89 -7.37 9.36 -3.59
N GLN A 90 -7.77 8.11 -3.44
CA GLN A 90 -9.11 7.72 -3.00
C GLN A 90 -9.04 6.75 -1.81
N PRO A 91 -9.70 7.06 -0.68
CA PRO A 91 -9.95 6.06 0.34
C PRO A 91 -10.89 4.98 -0.20
N LYS A 92 -10.72 3.75 0.26
CA LYS A 92 -11.55 2.59 -0.09
C LYS A 92 -11.89 1.83 1.19
N ALA A 93 -13.18 1.76 1.53
CA ALA A 93 -13.70 0.92 2.58
C ALA A 93 -14.38 -0.31 1.97
N TYR A 94 -14.30 -1.44 2.65
CA TYR A 94 -14.98 -2.67 2.28
C TYR A 94 -15.72 -3.21 3.49
N THR A 95 -16.94 -3.68 3.22
CA THR A 95 -17.78 -4.31 4.23
C THR A 95 -17.68 -5.83 4.19
N ASP A 96 -18.07 -6.46 5.28
CA ASP A 96 -18.32 -7.89 5.36
C ASP A 96 -19.78 -8.25 5.02
N LYS A 97 -20.16 -9.51 5.26
CA LYS A 97 -21.52 -10.02 5.02
C LYS A 97 -22.60 -9.38 5.91
N TYR A 98 -22.20 -8.73 7.00
CA TYR A 98 -23.07 -8.05 7.96
C TYR A 98 -23.15 -6.53 7.72
N GLY A 99 -22.43 -6.01 6.72
CA GLY A 99 -22.36 -4.57 6.46
C GLY A 99 -21.35 -3.82 7.34
N LEU A 100 -20.56 -4.52 8.15
CA LEU A 100 -19.50 -3.92 8.97
C LEU A 100 -18.29 -3.61 8.10
N ILE A 101 -17.79 -2.37 8.16
CA ILE A 101 -16.51 -2.04 7.54
C ILE A 101 -15.41 -2.83 8.25
N ASN A 102 -14.75 -3.73 7.53
CA ASN A 102 -13.72 -4.60 8.08
C ASN A 102 -12.37 -4.49 7.36
N ARG A 103 -12.32 -3.78 6.22
CA ARG A 103 -11.08 -3.54 5.49
C ARG A 103 -11.02 -2.13 4.94
N LEU A 104 -9.85 -1.49 5.08
CA LEU A 104 -9.58 -0.12 4.66
C LEU A 104 -8.34 -0.06 3.78
N GLY A 105 -8.39 0.74 2.72
CA GLY A 105 -7.29 0.95 1.80
C GLY A 105 -7.26 2.35 1.22
N PHE A 106 -6.17 2.65 0.51
CA PHE A 106 -5.97 3.90 -0.20
C PHE A 106 -5.48 3.60 -1.61
N SER A 107 -6.28 3.97 -2.61
CA SER A 107 -5.91 3.85 -4.02
C SER A 107 -5.26 5.14 -4.49
N PHE A 108 -4.14 5.03 -5.20
CA PHE A 108 -3.44 6.17 -5.77
C PHE A 108 -2.52 5.73 -6.94
N PRO A 109 -2.06 6.67 -7.78
CA PRO A 109 -1.19 6.34 -8.90
C PRO A 109 0.12 5.69 -8.47
N ARG A 110 0.53 4.64 -9.20
CA ARG A 110 1.76 3.85 -8.91
C ARG A 110 3.01 4.69 -8.67
N HIS A 111 3.15 5.83 -9.35
CA HIS A 111 4.32 6.69 -9.19
C HIS A 111 4.44 7.33 -7.79
N GLY A 112 3.40 7.29 -6.96
CA GLY A 112 3.49 7.65 -5.54
C GLY A 112 4.37 6.71 -4.72
N VAL A 113 4.43 5.42 -5.09
CA VAL A 113 5.38 4.47 -4.50
C VAL A 113 6.81 4.89 -4.80
N TYR A 114 7.09 5.41 -6.00
CA TYR A 114 8.44 5.82 -6.38
C TYR A 114 8.91 7.04 -5.59
N ILE A 115 8.02 8.01 -5.37
CA ILE A 115 8.31 9.18 -4.52
C ILE A 115 8.56 8.72 -3.07
N HIS A 116 7.71 7.82 -2.55
CA HIS A 116 7.86 7.26 -1.21
C HIS A 116 9.19 6.55 -1.00
N LYS A 117 9.65 5.86 -2.03
CA LYS A 117 10.87 5.04 -2.03
C LYS A 117 12.14 5.76 -2.48
N GLY A 118 12.05 6.97 -3.03
CA GLY A 118 13.19 7.64 -3.66
C GLY A 118 13.65 6.96 -4.95
N ALA A 119 12.73 6.34 -5.69
CA ALA A 119 13.03 5.70 -6.97
C ALA A 119 12.76 6.64 -8.15
N GLY A 120 13.57 6.53 -9.21
CA GLY A 120 13.41 7.35 -10.41
C GLY A 120 14.35 6.95 -11.55
N ARG A 121 14.38 7.77 -12.60
CA ARG A 121 15.30 7.57 -13.71
C ARG A 121 16.74 7.69 -13.21
N GLY A 122 17.53 6.64 -13.42
CA GLY A 122 18.92 6.59 -12.96
C GLY A 122 19.10 6.17 -11.48
N GLN A 123 18.00 6.00 -10.74
CA GLN A 123 18.01 5.71 -9.30
C GLN A 123 16.97 4.63 -8.99
N GLY A 124 17.33 3.40 -9.34
CA GLY A 124 16.51 2.21 -9.20
C GLY A 124 16.84 1.42 -7.93
N GLY A 125 15.91 0.57 -7.53
CA GLY A 125 16.13 -0.38 -6.45
C GLY A 125 17.15 -1.47 -6.83
N LEU A 126 17.26 -2.50 -6.01
CA LEU A 126 18.23 -3.58 -6.22
C LEU A 126 17.82 -4.54 -7.35
N ILE A 127 16.52 -4.65 -7.64
CA ILE A 127 16.00 -5.54 -8.68
C ILE A 127 15.46 -4.70 -9.84
N GLY A 128 15.98 -4.95 -11.04
CA GLY A 128 15.48 -4.37 -12.28
C GLY A 128 14.27 -5.11 -12.85
N SER A 129 13.46 -4.39 -13.60
CA SER A 129 12.33 -4.91 -14.38
C SER A 129 12.64 -4.95 -15.87
N LYS A 130 11.89 -5.79 -16.59
CA LYS A 130 11.77 -5.77 -18.06
C LYS A 130 10.36 -5.34 -18.42
N TRP A 131 10.17 -4.51 -19.44
CA TRP A 131 8.85 -4.06 -19.87
C TRP A 131 8.83 -3.74 -21.36
N SER A 132 7.69 -3.94 -22.02
CA SER A 132 7.37 -3.30 -23.30
C SER A 132 6.38 -2.16 -23.05
N TYR A 133 6.16 -1.30 -24.04
CA TYR A 133 5.12 -0.28 -23.97
C TYR A 133 4.23 -0.34 -25.21
N LEU A 134 2.98 0.04 -25.03
CA LEU A 134 2.04 0.25 -26.12
C LEU A 134 2.35 1.61 -26.76
N LYS A 135 2.52 1.64 -28.07
CA LYS A 135 2.67 2.87 -28.85
C LYS A 135 1.35 3.13 -29.57
N ARG A 136 0.82 4.34 -29.43
CA ARG A 136 -0.37 4.75 -30.17
C ARG A 136 0.05 5.30 -31.54
N ILE A 137 -0.43 4.70 -32.62
CA ILE A 137 -0.20 5.15 -34.00
C ILE A 137 -1.58 5.23 -34.66
N ASN A 138 -1.94 6.39 -35.20
CA ASN A 138 -3.23 6.65 -35.87
C ASN A 138 -4.45 6.17 -35.05
N GLY A 139 -4.44 6.43 -33.75
CA GLY A 139 -5.54 6.06 -32.85
C GLY A 139 -5.53 4.61 -32.33
N MET A 140 -4.81 3.68 -32.98
CA MET A 140 -4.66 2.28 -32.56
C MET A 140 -3.49 2.09 -31.58
N GLU A 141 -3.68 1.26 -30.55
CA GLU A 141 -2.62 0.86 -29.62
C GLU A 141 -1.91 -0.39 -30.15
N ILE A 142 -0.63 -0.24 -30.48
CA ILE A 142 0.21 -1.32 -31.00
C ILE A 142 1.26 -1.66 -29.94
N ASN A 143 1.34 -2.93 -29.53
CA ASN A 143 2.44 -3.39 -28.71
C ASN A 143 3.73 -3.33 -29.52
N THR A 144 4.70 -2.58 -29.04
CA THR A 144 5.97 -2.40 -29.76
C THR A 144 6.80 -3.67 -29.83
N SER A 145 6.54 -4.67 -28.97
CA SER A 145 7.37 -5.87 -28.78
C SER A 145 8.85 -5.59 -28.41
N ILE A 146 9.24 -4.31 -28.28
CA ILE A 146 10.57 -3.89 -27.86
C ILE A 146 10.65 -4.03 -26.35
N ILE A 147 11.40 -5.02 -25.90
CA ILE A 147 11.67 -5.24 -24.48
C ILE A 147 12.73 -4.24 -24.02
N ARG A 148 12.34 -3.37 -23.08
CA ARG A 148 13.25 -2.49 -22.35
C ARG A 148 13.66 -3.14 -21.05
N HIS A 149 14.85 -2.81 -20.61
CA HIS A 149 15.43 -3.27 -19.36
C HIS A 149 15.74 -2.07 -18.47
N THR A 150 15.69 -2.30 -17.16
CA THR A 150 16.24 -1.34 -16.20
C THR A 150 17.71 -1.15 -16.49
N ASN A 151 18.17 0.11 -16.55
CA ASN A 151 19.58 0.41 -16.72
C ASN A 151 20.37 -0.18 -15.53
N PRO A 152 21.31 -1.12 -15.74
CA PRO A 152 22.07 -1.73 -14.65
C PRO A 152 22.80 -0.69 -13.78
N ALA A 153 23.25 0.42 -14.37
CA ALA A 153 23.94 1.49 -13.65
C ALA A 153 23.04 2.28 -12.67
N SER A 154 21.71 2.09 -12.74
CA SER A 154 20.76 2.67 -11.80
C SER A 154 20.49 1.79 -10.58
N LEU A 155 20.85 0.50 -10.63
CA LEU A 155 20.50 -0.46 -9.58
C LEU A 155 21.24 -0.14 -8.28
N GLY A 156 20.52 -0.20 -7.17
CA GLY A 156 21.05 0.08 -5.83
C GLY A 156 21.22 1.56 -5.52
N LYS A 157 20.82 2.48 -6.42
CA LYS A 157 20.90 3.93 -6.23
C LYS A 157 19.57 4.56 -5.80
N GLN A 158 18.62 3.73 -5.36
CA GLN A 158 17.35 4.18 -4.80
C GLN A 158 17.62 4.94 -3.50
N ASN A 159 16.92 6.06 -3.28
CA ASN A 159 17.12 6.92 -2.11
C ASN A 159 18.54 7.53 -2.02
N GLU A 160 19.15 7.83 -3.16
CA GLU A 160 20.46 8.47 -3.24
C GLU A 160 20.41 9.68 -4.17
N GLY A 161 21.48 10.48 -4.20
CA GLY A 161 21.64 11.64 -5.11
C GLY A 161 20.39 12.51 -5.22
N ASN A 162 19.89 12.70 -6.44
CA ASN A 162 18.80 13.62 -6.77
C ASN A 162 17.38 13.07 -6.48
N ARG A 163 17.21 11.82 -6.00
CA ARG A 163 15.93 11.24 -5.59
C ARG A 163 16.05 10.69 -4.17
N GLN A 164 15.78 11.57 -3.22
CA GLN A 164 15.59 11.19 -1.83
C GLN A 164 14.17 10.68 -1.62
N ALA A 165 14.03 9.67 -0.77
CA ALA A 165 12.75 9.12 -0.36
C ALA A 165 11.95 10.18 0.40
N TYR A 166 10.72 10.40 -0.05
CA TYR A 166 9.79 11.28 0.63
C TYR A 166 8.68 10.42 1.22
N HIS A 167 8.85 10.03 2.49
CA HIS A 167 7.94 9.11 3.19
C HIS A 167 6.59 9.77 3.49
N TRP A 168 5.76 9.92 2.46
CA TRP A 168 4.50 10.65 2.54
C TRP A 168 3.33 9.79 3.02
N PHE A 169 3.43 8.47 2.90
CA PHE A 169 2.34 7.53 3.20
C PHE A 169 2.49 6.90 4.59
N ASP A 170 3.51 6.06 4.78
CA ASP A 170 3.67 5.25 6.00
C ASP A 170 3.63 6.04 7.32
N PRO A 171 4.29 7.20 7.46
CA PRO A 171 4.25 7.96 8.72
C PRO A 171 2.85 8.46 9.05
N VAL A 172 2.08 8.88 8.03
CA VAL A 172 0.70 9.35 8.21
C VAL A 172 -0.18 8.20 8.69
N ILE A 173 -0.09 7.03 8.05
CA ILE A 173 -0.86 5.85 8.49
C ILE A 173 -0.48 5.47 9.93
N LYS A 174 0.82 5.33 10.21
CA LYS A 174 1.32 4.90 11.53
C LYS A 174 0.83 5.82 12.65
N ASN A 175 0.86 7.14 12.42
CA ASN A 175 0.44 8.13 13.42
C ASN A 175 -1.08 8.15 13.64
N ARG A 176 -1.88 7.64 12.70
CA ARG A 176 -3.35 7.61 12.76
C ARG A 176 -3.92 6.29 13.26
N LEU A 177 -3.13 5.22 13.34
CA LEU A 177 -3.60 3.92 13.82
C LEU A 177 -4.15 3.92 15.26
N PRO A 178 -3.59 4.67 16.24
CA PRO A 178 -4.16 4.71 17.58
C PRO A 178 -5.62 5.19 17.60
N GLU A 179 -5.93 6.22 16.80
CA GLU A 179 -7.29 6.75 16.67
C GLU A 179 -8.27 5.69 16.12
N LEU A 180 -7.82 4.86 15.17
CA LEU A 180 -8.62 3.74 14.67
C LEU A 180 -8.81 2.64 15.72
N ALA A 181 -7.78 2.38 16.53
CA ALA A 181 -7.86 1.43 17.64
C ALA A 181 -8.88 1.89 18.68
N ASP A 182 -8.87 3.18 19.03
CA ASP A 182 -9.85 3.77 19.95
C ASP A 182 -11.27 3.67 19.42
N ILE A 183 -11.49 3.87 18.11
CA ILE A 183 -12.79 3.61 17.48
C ILE A 183 -13.16 2.14 17.65
N CYS A 184 -12.28 1.20 17.31
CA CYS A 184 -12.60 -0.23 17.42
C CYS A 184 -12.96 -0.64 18.85
N MET A 185 -12.21 -0.18 19.86
CA MET A 185 -12.43 -0.51 21.27
C MET A 185 -13.75 0.04 21.83
N ARG A 186 -14.29 1.12 21.27
CA ARG A 186 -15.62 1.64 21.68
C ARG A 186 -16.76 0.70 21.33
N TYR A 187 -16.60 -0.06 20.24
CA TYR A 187 -17.67 -0.89 19.69
C TYR A 187 -17.45 -2.38 19.93
N PHE A 188 -16.19 -2.83 19.99
CA PHE A 188 -15.81 -4.23 20.09
C PHE A 188 -14.75 -4.44 21.17
N ASP A 189 -14.91 -5.49 21.97
CA ASP A 189 -13.92 -5.88 22.99
C ASP A 189 -12.76 -6.69 22.38
N THR A 190 -13.03 -7.42 21.30
CA THR A 190 -12.10 -8.41 20.73
C THR A 190 -11.56 -8.06 19.35
N MET A 191 -11.82 -6.85 18.84
CA MET A 191 -11.41 -6.47 17.49
C MET A 191 -9.90 -6.18 17.41
N LEU A 192 -9.23 -6.90 16.52
CA LEU A 192 -7.82 -6.76 16.20
C LEU A 192 -7.63 -5.96 14.91
N ILE A 193 -6.62 -5.08 14.90
CA ILE A 193 -6.24 -4.30 13.73
C ILE A 193 -4.93 -4.86 13.15
N ASP A 194 -4.98 -5.39 11.93
CA ASP A 194 -3.80 -5.75 11.14
C ASP A 194 -3.54 -4.68 10.07
N ALA A 195 -2.55 -3.83 10.32
CA ALA A 195 -2.06 -2.82 9.38
C ALA A 195 -0.75 -3.23 8.69
N THR A 196 -0.23 -4.44 8.89
CA THR A 196 1.12 -4.80 8.44
C THR A 196 1.29 -4.74 6.92
N LYS A 197 0.22 -4.98 6.17
CA LYS A 197 0.22 -5.06 4.70
C LYS A 197 -0.01 -3.71 4.00
N ILE A 198 -0.44 -2.66 4.72
CA ILE A 198 -0.77 -1.36 4.09
C ILE A 198 0.49 -0.57 3.72
N TYR A 199 1.60 -0.79 4.43
CA TYR A 199 2.80 0.03 4.30
C TYR A 199 3.51 -0.15 2.94
N ILE A 200 4.08 0.93 2.45
CA ILE A 200 4.96 0.96 1.29
C ILE A 200 6.37 0.59 1.79
N GLU A 201 6.55 -0.71 2.02
CA GLU A 201 7.77 -1.31 2.57
C GLU A 201 9.07 -0.82 1.93
N LYS A 202 10.19 -0.92 2.66
CA LYS A 202 11.53 -0.60 2.14
C LYS A 202 11.91 -1.47 0.95
#